data_AF-A0A962UQB1-F1
#
_entry.id   AF-A0A962UQB1-F1
#
_cell.length_a   1.000
_cell.length_b   1.000
_cell.length_c   1.000
_cell.angle_alpha   90.00
_cell.angle_beta   90.00
_cell.angle_gamma   90.00
#
_symmetry.space_group_name_H-M   'P 1'
#
loop_
_entity.id
_entity.type
_entity.pdbx_description
1 polymer ?
#
loop_
_entity_poly.entity_id
_entity_poly.type
_entity_poly.pdbx_seq_one_letter_code
_entity_poly.pdbx_strand_id
1 'polypeptide(L)'
;MPYFVYYVTESTGNKRKSLEHVETFDTFKAARKVARERRADLKSSGEAAGGRDCRLIFAKNQVEAEKLLSAPREERVVGED
;
A
#
# COMPACT_ATOMS: atom_id res chain seq x y z
N MET A 1 -14.71 7.41 -5.67
CA MET A 1 -13.60 6.47 -5.86
C MET A 1 -12.99 6.21 -4.50
N PRO A 2 -12.90 4.95 -4.03
CA PRO A 2 -12.40 4.66 -2.70
C PRO A 2 -10.86 4.59 -2.63
N TYR A 3 -10.36 4.62 -1.40
CA TYR A 3 -8.98 4.43 -1.03
C TYR A 3 -8.79 3.01 -0.49
N PHE A 4 -7.87 2.27 -1.09
CA PHE A 4 -7.51 0.94 -0.66
C PHE A 4 -6.20 0.96 0.11
N VAL A 5 -6.15 0.25 1.22
CA VAL A 5 -4.93 0.04 2.00
C VAL A 5 -4.47 -1.40 1.79
N TYR A 6 -3.18 -1.55 1.47
CA TYR A 6 -2.56 -2.83 1.19
C TYR A 6 -1.23 -2.97 1.94
N TYR A 7 -0.94 -4.20 2.38
CA TYR A 7 0.45 -4.60 2.63
C TYR A 7 1.09 -5.04 1.31
N VAL A 8 2.29 -4.54 1.06
CA VAL A 8 3.12 -4.91 -0.08
C VAL A 8 4.37 -5.53 0.48
N THR A 9 4.62 -6.79 0.15
CA THR A 9 5.84 -7.49 0.55
C THR A 9 6.68 -7.75 -0.69
N GLU A 10 7.88 -7.19 -0.72
CA GLU A 10 8.84 -7.39 -1.81
C GLU A 10 9.85 -8.46 -1.37
N SER A 11 9.72 -9.68 -1.90
CA SER A 11 10.62 -10.77 -1.55
C SER A 11 11.90 -10.70 -2.40
N THR A 12 13.07 -10.59 -1.78
CA THR A 12 14.37 -10.41 -2.48
C THR A 12 14.69 -11.54 -3.47
N GLY A 13 14.13 -12.74 -3.28
CA GLY A 13 14.37 -13.91 -4.15
C GLY A 13 13.41 -14.03 -5.34
N ASN A 14 12.29 -13.30 -5.36
CA ASN A 14 11.30 -13.45 -6.40
C ASN A 14 10.78 -12.08 -6.83
N LYS A 15 10.81 -11.77 -8.13
CA LYS A 15 10.38 -10.47 -8.68
C LYS A 15 8.86 -10.21 -8.55
N ARG A 16 8.16 -11.02 -7.76
CA ARG A 16 6.73 -10.93 -7.47
C ARG A 16 6.54 -10.20 -6.13
N LYS A 17 5.71 -9.17 -6.16
CA LYS A 17 5.22 -8.49 -4.97
C LYS A 17 4.00 -9.24 -4.45
N SER A 18 3.99 -9.55 -3.17
CA SER A 18 2.77 -10.03 -2.51
C SER A 18 1.94 -8.84 -2.08
N LEU A 19 0.68 -8.80 -2.54
CA LEU A 19 -0.28 -7.77 -2.20
C LEU A 19 -1.33 -8.37 -1.28
N GLU A 20 -1.52 -7.79 -0.11
CA GLU A 20 -2.53 -8.21 0.86
C GLU A 20 -3.45 -7.03 1.16
N HIS A 21 -4.73 -7.19 0.83
CA HIS A 21 -5.74 -6.17 1.07
C HIS A 21 -6.01 -6.07 2.57
N VAL A 22 -5.97 -4.84 3.09
CA VAL A 22 -6.23 -4.55 4.50
C VAL A 22 -7.66 -4.09 4.67
N GLU A 23 -7.99 -2.97 4.03
CA GLU A 23 -9.31 -2.34 4.15
C GLU A 23 -9.51 -1.32 3.03
N THR A 24 -10.77 -0.96 2.79
CA THR A 24 -11.19 0.03 1.79
C THR A 24 -11.97 1.13 2.48
N PHE A 25 -11.71 2.39 2.12
CA PHE A 25 -12.31 3.57 2.72
C PHE A 25 -12.82 4.53 1.66
N ASP A 26 -13.92 5.22 1.94
CA ASP A 26 -14.41 6.29 1.07
C ASP A 26 -13.62 7.60 1.21
N THR A 27 -12.92 7.80 2.33
CA THR A 27 -12.20 9.06 2.61
C THR A 27 -10.71 8.86 2.80
N PHE A 28 -9.92 9.79 2.23
CA PHE A 28 -8.46 9.80 2.38
C PHE A 28 -8.03 9.89 3.83
N LYS A 29 -8.76 10.67 4.64
CA LYS A 29 -8.44 10.90 6.06
C LYS A 29 -8.49 9.59 6.86
N ALA A 30 -9.53 8.78 6.67
CA ALA A 30 -9.65 7.48 7.32
C ALA A 30 -8.56 6.51 6.84
N ALA A 31 -8.39 6.39 5.52
CA ALA A 31 -7.38 5.51 4.93
C ALA A 31 -5.95 5.87 5.36
N ARG A 32 -5.60 7.17 5.38
CA ARG A 32 -4.28 7.65 5.79
C ARG A 32 -4.01 7.38 7.26
N LYS A 33 -5.01 7.51 8.12
CA LYS A 33 -4.90 7.19 9.55
C LYS A 33 -4.52 5.72 9.72
N VAL A 34 -5.31 4.82 9.11
CA VAL A 34 -5.06 3.37 9.19
C VAL A 34 -3.72 3.00 8.58
N ALA A 35 -3.39 3.51 7.39
CA ALA A 35 -2.09 3.23 6.76
C ALA A 35 -0.91 3.69 7.64
N ARG A 36 -1.03 4.82 8.35
CA ARG A 36 0.01 5.30 9.27
C ARG A 36 0.12 4.41 10.51
N GLU A 37 -1.00 4.01 11.09
CA GLU A 37 -1.05 3.09 12.22
C GLU A 37 -0.43 1.75 11.85
N ARG A 38 -0.80 1.16 10.70
CA ARG A 38 -0.23 -0.09 10.22
C ARG A 38 1.28 0.01 9.93
N ARG A 39 1.78 1.12 9.38
CA ARG A 39 3.23 1.31 9.20
C ARG A 39 3.98 1.42 10.53
N ALA A 40 3.39 2.07 11.53
CA ALA A 40 3.99 2.16 12.86
C ALA A 40 4.07 0.78 13.51
N ASP A 41 3.00 -0.02 13.37
CA ASP A 41 2.92 -1.40 13.85
C ASP A 41 3.98 -2.29 13.18
N LEU A 42 4.12 -2.24 11.85
CA LEU A 42 5.17 -2.97 11.11
C LEU A 42 6.58 -2.59 11.57
N LYS A 43 6.82 -1.30 11.85
CA LYS A 43 8.12 -0.84 12.37
C LYS A 43 8.38 -1.37 13.76
N SER A 44 7.36 -1.35 14.64
CA SER A 44 7.47 -1.87 15.99
C SER A 44 7.68 -3.39 16.02
N SER A 45 7.07 -4.12 15.08
CA SER A 45 7.19 -5.58 14.96
C SER A 45 8.47 -6.03 14.25
N GLY A 46 9.25 -5.13 13.65
CA GLY A 46 10.44 -5.47 12.86
C GLY A 46 10.15 -5.97 11.44
N GLU A 47 8.89 -6.22 11.09
CA GLU A 47 8.42 -6.68 9.76
C GLU A 47 8.80 -5.71 8.63
N ALA A 48 8.88 -4.41 8.95
CA ALA A 48 9.32 -3.39 7.99
C ALA A 48 10.75 -3.64 7.45
N ALA A 49 11.62 -4.28 8.24
CA ALA A 49 12.97 -4.65 7.80
C ALA A 49 12.96 -5.85 6.84
N GLY A 50 11.90 -6.66 6.85
CA GLY A 50 11.72 -7.83 5.98
C GLY A 50 11.16 -7.51 4.59
N GLY A 51 11.07 -6.23 4.21
CA GLY A 51 10.54 -5.81 2.90
C GLY A 51 9.01 -5.73 2.84
N ARG A 52 8.34 -5.70 4.01
CA ARG A 52 6.89 -5.48 4.11
C ARG A 52 6.57 -4.00 4.38
N ASP A 53 5.72 -3.42 3.55
CA ASP A 53 5.31 -2.01 3.61
C ASP A 53 3.79 -1.86 3.54
N CYS A 54 3.22 -0.84 4.19
CA CYS A 54 1.80 -0.48 3.96
C CYS A 54 1.67 0.64 2.94
N ARG A 55 0.98 0.37 1.83
CA ARG A 55 0.60 1.36 0.82
C ARG A 55 -0.87 1.70 0.88
N LEU A 56 -1.16 2.96 0.58
CA LEU A 56 -2.49 3.48 0.35
C LEU A 56 -2.57 3.87 -1.12
N ILE A 57 -3.66 3.49 -1.78
CA ILE A 57 -3.88 3.80 -3.18
C ILE A 57 -5.32 4.21 -3.44
N PHE A 58 -5.50 5.20 -4.29
CA PHE A 58 -6.80 5.63 -4.77
C PHE A 58 -7.08 4.92 -6.09
N ALA A 59 -8.18 4.19 -6.16
CA ALA A 59 -8.54 3.40 -7.33
C ALA A 59 -10.06 3.30 -7.46
N LYS A 60 -10.55 2.94 -8.65
CA LYS A 60 -11.99 2.71 -8.86
C LYS A 60 -12.48 1.39 -8.26
N ASN A 61 -11.62 0.38 -8.22
CA ASN A 61 -11.91 -0.96 -7.73
C ASN A 61 -10.62 -1.69 -7.29
N GLN A 62 -10.80 -2.85 -6.65
CA GLN A 62 -9.71 -3.65 -6.13
C GLN A 62 -8.71 -4.09 -7.22
N VAL A 63 -9.22 -4.54 -8.37
CA VAL A 63 -8.40 -4.98 -9.51
C VAL A 63 -7.47 -3.87 -10.01
N GLU A 64 -7.96 -2.64 -10.10
CA GLU A 64 -7.14 -1.48 -10.48
C GLU A 64 -6.09 -1.16 -9.40
N ALA A 65 -6.47 -1.21 -8.12
CA ALA A 65 -5.54 -1.02 -7.01
C ALA A 65 -4.38 -2.03 -7.06
N GLU A 66 -4.69 -3.31 -7.24
CA GLU A 66 -3.68 -4.38 -7.34
C GLU A 66 -2.76 -4.19 -8.55
N LYS A 67 -3.32 -3.80 -9.70
CA LYS A 67 -2.54 -3.50 -10.91
C LYS A 67 -1.55 -2.36 -10.66
N LEU A 68 -1.99 -1.26 -10.05
CA LEU A 68 -1.14 -0.11 -9.74
C LEU A 68 -0.07 -0.43 -8.68
N LEU A 69 -0.36 -1.31 -7.72
CA LEU A 69 0.61 -1.75 -6.71
C LEU A 69 1.65 -2.74 -7.27
N SER A 70 1.22 -3.62 -8.17
CA SER A 70 2.06 -4.61 -8.83
C SER A 70 3.02 -3.96 -9.83
N ALA A 71 2.56 -2.93 -10.55
CA ALA A 71 3.36 -2.20 -11.52
C ALA A 71 4.72 -1.75 -10.93
N PRO A 72 5.83 -1.88 -11.68
CA PRO A 72 7.10 -1.25 -11.31
C PRO A 72 6.85 0.25 -11.17
N ARG A 73 7.52 0.90 -10.21
CA ARG A 73 7.37 2.34 -9.98
C ARG A 73 7.80 3.11 -11.23
N GLU A 74 6.88 3.41 -12.13
CA GLU A 74 7.03 4.56 -13.00
C GLU A 74 6.78 5.80 -12.12
N GLU A 75 7.77 6.69 -12.15
CA GLU A 75 7.88 8.03 -11.59
C GLU A 75 6.76 8.49 -10.63
N ARG A 76 7.18 8.89 -9.42
CA ARG A 76 6.33 9.62 -8.48
C ARG A 76 5.82 10.92 -9.13
N VAL A 77 4.65 10.90 -9.74
CA VAL A 77 3.82 12.11 -9.85
C VAL A 77 3.24 12.34 -8.46
N VAL A 78 4.02 13.02 -7.62
CA VAL A 78 3.49 13.76 -6.48
C VAL A 78 2.63 14.85 -7.09
N GLY A 79 1.31 14.67 -7.04
CA GLY A 79 0.39 15.79 -7.17
C GLY A 79 0.68 16.76 -6.03
N GLU A 80 1.17 17.93 -6.39
CA GLU A 80 1.08 19.19 -5.63
C GLU A 80 -0.32 19.37 -5.04
N ASP A 81 -0.37 19.75 -3.76
CA ASP A 81 -1.16 20.88 -3.24
C ASP A 81 -0.55 21.34 -1.90
#